data_AF-A0A3S0VP79-F1
#
_entry.id   AF-A0A3S0VP79-F1
#
_cell.length_a   1.000
_cell.length_b   1.000
_cell.length_c   1.000
_cell.angle_alpha   90.00
_cell.angle_beta   90.00
_cell.angle_gamma   90.00
#
_symmetry.space_group_name_H-M   'P 1'
#
loop_
_entity.id
_entity.type
_entity.pdbx_description
1 polymer ?
#
loop_
_entity_poly.entity_id
_entity_poly.type
_entity_poly.pdbx_seq_one_letter_code
_entity_poly.pdbx_strand_id
1 'polypeptide(L)'
;MNMLQSVMITEMADELKVIMHAQIKAKIKERIQALYLLKVGTVNDIGILACLSGRAGSTLHLWFTCYQASGLSGVLAWNYHNCSL
;
A
#
# COMPACT_ATOMS: atom_id res chain seq x y z
N MET A 1 -2.10 1.91 19.77
CA MET A 1 -2.45 1.06 18.61
C MET A 1 -3.31 1.88 17.67
N ASN A 2 -2.75 2.36 16.56
CA ASN A 2 -3.54 2.97 15.50
C ASN A 2 -3.96 1.86 14.56
N MET A 3 -5.21 1.40 14.71
CA MET A 3 -5.81 0.47 13.75
C MET A 3 -5.82 1.11 12.37
N LEU A 4 -5.43 0.35 11.34
CA LEU A 4 -5.81 0.66 9.98
C LEU A 4 -7.34 0.66 9.94
N GLN A 5 -7.98 1.77 9.58
CA GLN A 5 -9.35 1.69 9.06
C GLN A 5 -9.35 0.60 7.98
N SER A 6 -10.32 -0.30 8.01
CA SER A 6 -10.33 -1.51 7.19
C SER A 6 -10.20 -1.17 5.69
N VAL A 7 -8.98 -1.20 5.17
CA VAL A 7 -8.71 -0.99 3.74
C VAL A 7 -9.11 -2.28 3.04
N MET A 8 -10.20 -2.23 2.29
CA MET A 8 -10.67 -3.36 1.48
C MET A 8 -9.83 -3.43 0.21
N ILE A 9 -8.81 -4.30 0.20
CA ILE A 9 -8.00 -4.54 -0.99
C ILE A 9 -8.80 -5.42 -1.96
N THR A 10 -9.22 -4.83 -3.08
CA THR A 10 -10.09 -5.47 -4.08
C THR A 10 -9.33 -6.47 -4.95
N GLU A 11 -8.06 -6.22 -5.24
CA GLU A 11 -7.23 -7.11 -6.04
C GLU A 11 -6.95 -8.44 -5.33
N MET A 12 -6.73 -9.47 -6.12
CA MET A 12 -6.29 -10.77 -5.64
C MET A 12 -4.82 -10.70 -5.22
N ALA A 13 -4.44 -11.55 -4.25
CA ALA A 13 -3.06 -11.59 -3.75
C ALA A 13 -2.05 -11.89 -4.88
N ASP A 14 -2.40 -12.76 -5.83
CA ASP A 14 -1.52 -13.11 -6.94
C ASP A 14 -1.42 -12.00 -8.01
N GLU A 15 -2.48 -11.23 -8.23
CA GLU A 15 -2.41 -10.03 -9.08
C GLU A 15 -1.40 -9.02 -8.51
N LEU A 16 -1.47 -8.78 -7.20
CA LEU A 16 -0.52 -7.90 -6.50
C LEU A 16 0.91 -8.43 -6.59
N LYS A 17 1.14 -9.75 -6.47
CA LYS A 17 2.48 -10.34 -6.67
C LYS A 17 2.99 -10.11 -8.09
N VAL A 18 2.17 -10.34 -9.11
CA VAL A 18 2.54 -10.14 -10.51
C VAL A 18 2.91 -8.68 -10.75
N ILE A 19 2.07 -7.74 -10.30
CA ILE A 19 2.33 -6.31 -10.41
C ILE A 19 3.62 -5.94 -9.67
N MET A 20 3.81 -6.42 -8.44
CA MET A 20 4.99 -6.15 -7.61
C MET A 20 6.28 -6.61 -8.30
N HIS A 21 6.30 -7.80 -8.88
CA HIS A 21 7.47 -8.34 -9.58
C HIS A 21 7.75 -7.65 -10.91
N ALA A 22 6.75 -7.05 -11.55
CA ALA A 22 6.93 -6.24 -12.76
C ALA A 22 7.54 -4.85 -12.49
N GLN A 23 7.60 -4.38 -11.24
CA GLN A 23 8.11 -3.05 -10.93
C GLN A 23 9.63 -2.99 -10.86
N ILE A 24 10.23 -2.16 -11.72
CA ILE A 24 11.68 -1.84 -11.68
C ILE A 24 11.98 -0.86 -10.54
N LYS A 25 11.07 0.08 -10.27
CA LYS A 25 11.27 1.14 -9.26
C LYS A 25 10.95 0.60 -7.87
N ALA A 26 11.97 0.53 -7.00
CA ALA A 26 11.84 0.06 -5.62
C ALA A 26 10.69 0.73 -4.85
N LYS A 27 10.54 2.06 -4.98
CA LYS A 27 9.46 2.81 -4.31
C LYS A 27 8.05 2.41 -4.74
N ILE A 28 7.86 1.91 -5.96
CA ILE A 28 6.55 1.43 -6.43
C ILE A 28 6.35 0.01 -5.90
N LYS A 29 7.39 -0.83 -5.99
CA LYS A 29 7.40 -2.19 -5.43
C LYS A 29 6.99 -2.21 -3.95
N GLU A 30 7.56 -1.32 -3.14
CA GLU A 30 7.22 -1.19 -1.71
C GLU A 30 5.73 -0.90 -1.47
N ARG A 31 5.10 -0.06 -2.29
CA ARG A 31 3.68 0.27 -2.13
C ARG A 31 2.79 -0.92 -2.45
N ILE A 32 3.10 -1.64 -3.53
CA ILE A 32 2.37 -2.84 -3.89
C ILE A 32 2.58 -3.94 -2.84
N GLN A 33 3.79 -4.05 -2.30
CA GLN A 33 4.08 -4.95 -1.18
C GLN A 33 3.23 -4.62 0.06
N ALA A 34 3.04 -3.33 0.39
CA ALA A 34 2.17 -2.92 1.49
C ALA A 34 0.70 -3.36 1.29
N LEU A 35 0.15 -3.19 0.08
CA LEU A 35 -1.19 -3.69 -0.26
C LEU A 35 -1.26 -5.23 -0.19
N TYR A 36 -0.24 -5.91 -0.69
CA TYR A 36 -0.14 -7.36 -0.66
C TYR A 36 -0.16 -7.91 0.77
N LEU A 37 0.69 -7.38 1.65
CA LEU A 37 0.81 -7.84 3.04
C LEU A 37 -0.49 -7.68 3.83
N LEU A 38 -1.26 -6.61 3.55
CA LEU A 38 -2.61 -6.44 4.08
C LEU A 38 -3.59 -7.47 3.50
N LYS A 39 -3.59 -7.65 2.17
CA LYS A 39 -4.50 -8.56 1.48
C LYS A 39 -4.39 -9.99 2.00
N VAL A 40 -3.16 -10.46 2.27
CA VAL A 40 -2.91 -11.82 2.77
C VAL A 40 -2.99 -11.91 4.30
N GLY A 41 -3.32 -10.82 5.00
CA GLY A 41 -3.46 -10.80 6.46
C GLY A 41 -2.14 -11.03 7.22
N THR A 42 -0.98 -10.83 6.58
CA THR A 42 0.33 -10.93 7.27
C THR A 42 0.53 -9.79 8.26
N VAL A 43 -0.08 -8.63 7.99
CA VAL A 43 -0.09 -7.48 8.90
C VAL A 43 -1.51 -6.97 9.05
N ASN A 44 -1.86 -6.53 10.25
CA ASN A 44 -3.15 -5.90 10.58
C ASN A 44 -2.98 -4.58 11.35
N ASP A 45 -1.73 -4.13 11.56
CA ASP A 45 -1.37 -2.92 12.27
C ASP A 45 -0.42 -2.08 11.43
N ILE A 46 -0.68 -0.76 11.37
CA ILE A 46 0.13 0.14 10.54
C ILE A 46 1.54 0.35 11.08
N GLY A 47 1.74 0.20 12.40
CA GLY A 47 3.05 0.28 13.04
C GLY A 47 3.92 -0.93 12.67
N ILE A 48 3.35 -2.13 12.64
CA ILE A 48 4.04 -3.33 12.16
C ILE A 48 4.44 -3.14 10.69
N LEU A 49 3.52 -2.69 9.85
CA LEU A 49 3.81 -2.46 8.44
C LEU A 49 4.84 -1.33 8.22
N ALA A 50 4.81 -0.28 9.04
CA ALA A 50 5.80 0.79 9.04
C ALA A 50 7.21 0.26 9.34
N CYS A 51 7.33 -0.60 10.36
CA CYS A 51 8.58 -1.27 10.72
C CYS A 51 9.11 -2.14 9.56
N LEU A 52 8.25 -2.98 8.96
CA LEU A 52 8.64 -3.85 7.85
C LEU A 52 9.02 -3.08 6.57
N SER A 53 8.34 -1.96 6.31
CA SER A 53 8.57 -1.17 5.10
C SER A 53 9.69 -0.13 5.24
N GLY A 54 10.19 0.11 6.47
CA GLY A 54 11.12 1.22 6.74
C GLY A 54 10.51 2.60 6.45
N ARG A 55 9.18 2.73 6.57
CA ARG A 55 8.44 3.96 6.26
C ARG A 55 7.72 4.49 7.50
N ALA A 56 7.52 5.81 7.54
CA ALA A 56 6.68 6.41 8.56
C ALA A 56 5.22 5.94 8.39
N GLY A 57 4.50 5.75 9.50
CA GLY A 57 3.09 5.37 9.48
C GLY A 57 2.20 6.37 8.74
N SER A 58 2.51 7.66 8.81
CA SER A 58 1.82 8.71 8.04
C SER A 58 1.91 8.50 6.53
N THR A 59 3.07 8.05 6.03
CA THR A 59 3.27 7.73 4.61
C THR A 59 2.39 6.54 4.19
N LEU A 60 2.31 5.50 5.03
CA LEU A 60 1.45 4.35 4.76
C LEU A 60 -0.03 4.73 4.77
N HIS A 61 -0.46 5.55 5.74
CA HIS A 61 -1.82 6.09 5.75
C HIS A 61 -2.14 6.81 4.44
N LEU A 62 -1.25 7.69 3.95
CA LEU A 62 -1.44 8.39 2.68
C LEU A 62 -1.53 7.43 1.50
N TRP A 63 -0.71 6.37 1.45
CA TRP A 63 -0.81 5.36 0.40
C TRP A 63 -2.17 4.66 0.40
N PHE A 64 -2.68 4.30 1.58
CA PHE A 64 -3.97 3.62 1.72
C PHE A 64 -5.15 4.53 1.44
N THR A 65 -5.13 5.78 1.88
CA THR A 65 -6.14 6.76 1.50
C THR A 65 -6.15 6.94 -0.01
N CYS A 66 -4.98 6.98 -0.65
CA CYS A 66 -4.89 7.09 -2.10
C CYS A 66 -5.43 5.86 -2.83
N TYR A 67 -5.14 4.67 -2.29
CA TYR A 67 -5.72 3.44 -2.78
C TYR A 67 -7.25 3.44 -2.65
N GLN A 68 -7.80 3.87 -1.52
CA GLN A 68 -9.25 3.93 -1.32
C GLN A 68 -9.92 4.91 -2.29
N ALA A 69 -9.26 6.03 -2.62
CA ALA A 69 -9.80 7.03 -3.53
C ALA A 69 -9.71 6.63 -5.00
N SER A 70 -8.64 5.94 -5.42
CA SER A 70 -8.30 5.77 -6.85
C SER A 70 -7.80 4.38 -7.24
N GLY A 71 -7.89 3.42 -6.33
CA GLY A 71 -7.39 2.06 -6.48
C GLY A 71 -5.89 2.00 -6.73
N LEU A 72 -5.45 0.90 -7.37
CA LEU A 72 -4.06 0.70 -7.74
C LEU A 72 -3.47 1.84 -8.59
N SER A 73 -4.26 2.43 -9.47
CA SER A 73 -3.77 3.49 -10.36
C SER A 73 -3.24 4.70 -9.58
N GLY A 74 -3.92 5.10 -8.50
CA GLY A 74 -3.48 6.17 -7.61
C GLY A 74 -2.18 5.82 -6.87
N VAL A 75 -2.08 4.59 -6.35
CA VAL A 75 -0.87 4.13 -5.63
C VAL A 75 0.35 4.04 -6.55
N LEU A 76 0.15 3.57 -7.79
CA LEU A 76 1.18 3.46 -8.82
C LEU A 76 1.63 4.85 -9.31
N ALA A 77 0.68 5.78 -9.47
CA ALA A 77 0.94 7.16 -9.86
C ALA A 77 1.43 8.04 -8.70
N TRP A 78 1.33 7.57 -7.44
CA TRP A 78 1.59 8.39 -6.26
C TRP A 78 2.99 9.02 -6.34
N ASN A 79 2.97 10.33 -6.23
CA ASN A 79 4.09 11.18 -5.88
C ASN A 79 3.60 12.07 -4.73
N TYR A 80 4.50 12.78 -4.05
CA TYR A 80 4.18 13.56 -2.85
C TYR A 80 3.07 14.62 -3.06
N HIS A 81 2.69 14.90 -4.32
CA HIS A 81 1.70 15.90 -4.72
C HIS A 81 0.40 15.32 -5.33
N ASN A 82 0.36 14.03 -5.69
CA ASN A 82 -0.69 13.49 -6.56
C ASN A 82 -1.59 12.46 -5.87
N CYS A 83 -2.11 12.79 -4.70
CA CYS A 83 -3.36 12.18 -4.30
C CYS A 83 -4.42 13.27 -4.21
N SER A 84 -5.23 13.38 -5.26
CA SER A 84 -6.44 14.21 -5.24
C SER A 84 -7.43 13.53 -4.30
N LEU A 85 -7.41 13.96 -3.03
CA LEU A 85 -8.44 13.62 -2.05
C LEU A 85 -9.77 14.26 -2.44
#